data_AF-A0A8H2ZRY6-F1
#
_entry.id   AF-A0A8H2ZRY6-F1
#
_cell.length_a   1.000
_cell.length_b   1.000
_cell.length_c   1.000
_cell.angle_alpha   90.00
_cell.angle_beta   90.00
_cell.angle_gamma   90.00
#
_symmetry.space_group_name_H-M   'P 1'
#
loop_
_entity.id
_entity.type
_entity.pdbx_description
1 polymer ?
#
loop_
_entity_poly.entity_id
_entity_poly.type
_entity_poly.pdbx_seq_one_letter_code
_entity_poly.pdbx_strand_id
1 'polypeptide(L)'
;MAAARVTEVLARTGGFSTKSARRRMFETTQHILQVTESIEAIKPGGAGHISSIKVRLLHAAVRRRILALAKEKPSYYSIEEYGIPINDLDSIATVGTFSTTLIWLSFPRQGIFLRSQEITDYIALWRLVAHYLGTPTTYFSSPTAAKKIMESILLTEISPSPTSIILANNIILSLQNQPPAYPSRSLLEANARWLNGTELSNALGLGNPSLYYWSLVAGQCILYMTISYVYRSISYLDRKQIKFLRRVLPMVIHSPTIGLATQTDFALQYVPEFDTKTELGEYVVGMKQKSGIERRNLKALIWAAAGVGIGGWLVWKGVRGVMRGLLAVGRGVVWLWG
;
A
#
# COMPACT_ATOMS: atom_id res chain seq x y z
N MET A 1 4.43 9.67 2.22
CA MET A 1 5.14 10.73 2.96
C MET A 1 4.82 12.12 2.40
N ALA A 2 3.61 12.36 1.89
CA ALA A 2 3.32 13.64 1.22
C ALA A 2 2.59 14.66 2.11
N ALA A 3 2.05 14.23 3.25
CA ALA A 3 1.45 15.12 4.23
C ALA A 3 2.54 15.71 5.13
N ALA A 4 2.99 16.93 4.84
CA ALA A 4 4.13 17.56 5.53
C ALA A 4 4.01 17.54 7.05
N ARG A 5 2.83 17.88 7.58
CA ARG A 5 2.59 17.96 9.04
C ARG A 5 2.85 16.63 9.74
N VAL A 6 2.33 15.53 9.17
CA VAL A 6 2.56 14.17 9.67
C VAL A 6 4.04 13.81 9.54
N THR A 7 4.67 14.16 8.41
CA THR A 7 6.10 13.89 8.17
C THR A 7 6.98 14.54 9.25
N GLU A 8 6.68 15.76 9.71
CA GLU A 8 7.46 16.43 10.76
C GLU A 8 7.44 15.68 12.10
N VAL A 9 6.32 15.06 12.46
CA VAL A 9 6.21 14.17 13.63
C VAL A 9 7.06 12.92 13.41
N LEU A 10 6.93 12.29 12.24
CA LEU A 10 7.68 11.07 11.90
C LEU A 10 9.20 11.29 11.92
N ALA A 11 9.66 12.40 11.35
CA ALA A 11 11.09 12.73 11.29
C ALA A 11 11.70 12.86 12.69
N ARG A 12 10.95 13.40 13.66
CA ARG A 12 11.39 13.61 15.05
C ARG A 12 11.38 12.36 15.93
N THR A 13 10.90 11.23 15.40
CA THR A 13 10.94 9.94 16.11
C THR A 13 12.15 9.10 15.70
N GLY A 14 12.90 9.47 14.65
CA GLY A 14 14.05 8.69 14.15
C GLY A 14 13.70 7.36 13.45
N GLY A 15 12.46 6.88 13.58
CA GLY A 15 12.01 5.58 13.06
C GLY A 15 11.89 5.49 11.54
N PHE A 16 12.27 6.53 10.79
CA PHE A 16 12.35 6.51 9.33
C PHE A 16 13.75 6.83 8.78
N SER A 17 14.79 6.65 9.60
CA SER A 17 16.17 6.50 9.08
C SER A 17 16.28 5.26 8.20
N THR A 18 17.28 5.18 7.32
CA THR A 18 17.48 4.02 6.43
C THR A 18 17.70 2.71 7.21
N LYS A 19 18.22 2.79 8.43
CA LYS A 19 18.41 1.66 9.36
C LYS A 19 17.10 1.16 9.99
N SER A 20 16.13 2.04 10.23
CA SER A 20 14.92 1.74 11.01
C SER A 20 13.62 1.67 10.19
N ALA A 21 13.55 2.38 9.05
CA ALA A 21 12.33 2.53 8.27
C ALA A 21 11.70 1.19 7.87
N ARG A 22 12.53 0.22 7.46
CA ARG A 22 12.07 -1.14 7.11
C ARG A 22 11.42 -1.85 8.29
N ARG A 23 12.03 -1.80 9.47
CA ARG A 23 11.46 -2.39 10.70
C ARG A 23 10.12 -1.73 11.02
N ARG A 24 10.06 -0.40 11.03
CA ARG A 24 8.84 0.35 11.31
C ARG A 24 7.70 0.04 10.33
N MET A 25 8.01 -0.18 9.05
CA MET A 25 7.01 -0.62 8.07
C MET A 25 6.47 -2.02 8.38
N PHE A 26 7.30 -2.94 8.88
CA PHE A 26 6.83 -4.26 9.32
C PHE A 26 6.02 -4.20 10.61
N GLU A 27 6.30 -3.29 11.53
CA GLU A 27 5.47 -3.06 12.73
C GLU A 27 4.06 -2.62 12.35
N THR A 28 3.94 -1.66 11.42
CA THR A 28 2.64 -1.27 10.86
C THR A 28 1.97 -2.42 10.11
N THR A 29 2.74 -3.20 9.33
CA THR A 29 2.19 -4.37 8.63
C THR A 29 1.67 -5.42 9.62
N GLN A 30 2.36 -5.65 10.75
CA GLN A 30 1.88 -6.53 11.81
C GLN A 30 0.54 -6.05 12.35
N HIS A 31 0.38 -4.76 12.65
CA HIS A 31 -0.89 -4.20 13.13
C HIS A 31 -2.03 -4.48 12.14
N ILE A 32 -1.80 -4.21 10.85
CA ILE A 32 -2.79 -4.48 9.78
C ILE A 32 -3.17 -5.96 9.71
N LEU A 33 -2.19 -6.86 9.78
CA LEU A 33 -2.45 -8.30 9.78
C LEU A 33 -3.26 -8.73 11.00
N GLN A 34 -2.99 -8.19 12.19
CA GLN A 34 -3.72 -8.51 13.41
C GLN A 34 -5.17 -8.01 13.38
N VAL A 35 -5.45 -6.83 12.79
CA VAL A 35 -6.83 -6.32 12.69
C VAL A 35 -7.64 -6.96 11.56
N THR A 36 -6.98 -7.61 10.59
CA THR A 36 -7.62 -8.30 9.46
C THR A 36 -7.64 -9.84 9.59
N GLU A 37 -7.05 -10.37 10.66
CA GLU A 37 -6.87 -11.81 10.86
C GLU A 37 -8.20 -12.57 11.01
N SER A 38 -9.01 -12.19 12.00
CA SER A 38 -10.30 -12.81 12.29
C SER A 38 -11.21 -11.90 13.11
N ILE A 39 -12.46 -12.33 13.32
CA ILE A 39 -13.41 -11.63 14.18
C ILE A 39 -12.91 -11.67 15.64
N GLU A 40 -12.35 -12.79 16.08
CA GLU A 40 -11.80 -12.96 17.42
C GLU A 40 -10.62 -12.02 17.65
N ALA A 41 -9.77 -11.81 16.64
CA ALA A 41 -8.62 -10.92 16.74
C ALA A 41 -9.01 -9.45 16.95
N ILE A 42 -10.13 -8.99 16.37
CA ILE A 42 -10.57 -7.59 16.46
C ILE A 42 -11.57 -7.31 17.60
N LYS A 43 -12.13 -8.36 18.22
CA LYS A 43 -12.95 -8.22 19.43
C LYS A 43 -12.10 -7.77 20.63
N PRO A 44 -12.70 -7.16 21.67
CA PRO A 44 -12.00 -6.83 22.91
C PRO A 44 -11.22 -8.04 23.46
N GLY A 45 -9.93 -7.82 23.75
CA GLY A 45 -8.99 -8.87 24.19
C GLY A 45 -8.29 -9.64 23.05
N GLY A 46 -8.74 -9.50 21.80
CA GLY A 46 -8.08 -10.08 20.63
C GLY A 46 -6.79 -9.35 20.26
N ALA A 47 -5.93 -10.00 19.46
CA ALA A 47 -4.61 -9.48 19.10
C ALA A 47 -4.67 -8.13 18.36
N GLY A 48 -5.62 -7.95 17.43
CA GLY A 48 -5.85 -6.70 16.71
C GLY A 48 -6.43 -5.58 17.59
N HIS A 49 -7.28 -5.94 18.56
CA HIS A 49 -7.74 -4.98 19.57
C HIS A 49 -6.57 -4.51 20.45
N ILE A 50 -5.82 -5.45 21.04
CA ILE A 50 -4.69 -5.16 21.93
C ILE A 50 -3.65 -4.30 21.20
N SER A 51 -3.29 -4.65 19.97
CA SER A 51 -2.30 -3.87 19.20
C SER A 51 -2.81 -2.46 18.87
N SER A 52 -4.10 -2.30 18.54
CA SER A 52 -4.69 -0.98 18.33
C SER A 52 -4.62 -0.11 19.59
N ILE A 53 -4.92 -0.67 20.77
CA ILE A 53 -4.78 0.05 22.04
C ILE A 53 -3.33 0.41 22.34
N LYS A 54 -2.38 -0.49 22.08
CA LYS A 54 -0.94 -0.21 22.25
C LYS A 54 -0.48 0.92 21.32
N VAL A 55 -0.89 0.92 20.06
CA VAL A 55 -0.60 2.00 19.10
C VAL A 55 -1.21 3.34 19.57
N ARG A 56 -2.43 3.34 20.13
CA ARG A 56 -3.03 4.54 20.73
C ARG A 56 -2.19 5.11 21.86
N LEU A 57 -1.72 4.24 22.77
CA LEU A 57 -0.86 4.65 23.89
C LEU A 57 0.49 5.16 23.40
N LEU A 58 1.08 4.49 22.39
CA LEU A 58 2.30 4.94 21.72
C LEU A 58 2.13 6.35 21.14
N HIS A 59 1.04 6.60 20.41
CA HIS A 59 0.73 7.91 19.84
C HIS A 59 0.56 8.99 20.93
N ALA A 60 -0.14 8.67 22.03
CA ALA A 60 -0.28 9.59 23.15
C ALA A 60 1.08 9.94 23.79
N ALA A 61 1.96 8.94 23.96
CA ALA A 61 3.30 9.14 24.51
C ALA A 61 4.18 10.01 23.59
N VAL A 62 4.17 9.74 22.28
CA VAL A 62 4.90 10.54 21.28
C VAL A 62 4.40 11.99 21.27
N ARG A 63 3.07 12.20 21.24
CA ARG A 63 2.48 13.54 21.29
C ARG A 63 2.92 14.30 22.53
N ARG A 64 2.81 13.67 23.71
CA ARG A 64 3.22 14.27 24.98
C ARG A 64 4.70 14.64 24.98
N ARG A 65 5.57 13.75 24.45
CA ARG A 65 7.01 13.99 24.40
C ARG A 65 7.39 15.14 23.47
N ILE A 66 6.83 15.19 22.25
CA ILE A 66 7.11 16.29 21.31
C ILE A 66 6.65 17.63 21.88
N LEU A 67 5.46 17.69 22.49
CA LEU A 67 4.97 18.93 23.11
C LEU A 67 5.85 19.38 24.28
N ALA A 68 6.37 18.45 25.10
CA ALA A 68 7.30 18.77 26.17
C ALA A 68 8.61 19.36 25.64
N LEU A 69 9.20 18.74 24.60
CA LEU A 69 10.42 19.24 23.95
C LEU A 69 10.20 20.59 23.27
N ALA A 70 9.05 20.80 22.63
CA ALA A 70 8.69 22.08 22.03
C ALA A 70 8.53 23.19 23.07
N LYS A 71 8.01 22.87 24.26
CA LYS A 71 7.92 23.82 25.38
C LYS A 71 9.30 24.24 25.89
N GLU A 72 10.24 23.30 25.96
CA GLU A 72 11.61 23.57 26.40
C GLU A 72 12.44 24.31 25.33
N LYS A 73 12.29 23.93 24.05
CA LYS A 73 12.94 24.55 22.91
C LYS A 73 11.91 24.82 21.80
N PRO A 74 11.33 26.04 21.72
CA PRO A 74 10.28 26.37 20.73
C PRO A 74 10.69 26.14 19.27
N SER A 75 11.99 26.26 18.94
CA SER A 75 12.51 25.95 17.60
C SER A 75 12.52 24.46 17.24
N TYR A 76 12.26 23.56 18.20
CA TYR A 76 12.20 22.12 17.96
C TYR A 76 11.00 21.72 17.10
N TYR A 77 9.81 22.23 17.39
CA TYR A 77 8.56 21.89 16.70
C TYR A 77 7.56 23.04 16.79
N SER A 78 7.12 23.56 15.64
CA SER A 78 6.12 24.62 15.55
C SER A 78 4.70 24.04 15.59
N ILE A 79 3.99 24.27 16.70
CA ILE A 79 2.58 23.89 16.82
C ILE A 79 1.70 24.75 15.90
N GLU A 80 2.09 26.00 15.66
CA GLU A 80 1.38 26.92 14.77
C GLU A 80 1.41 26.41 13.32
N GLU A 81 2.60 26.00 12.85
CA GLU A 81 2.80 25.53 11.48
C GLU A 81 2.29 24.09 11.27
N TYR A 82 2.59 23.19 12.21
CA TYR A 82 2.34 21.76 12.04
C TYR A 82 1.11 21.25 12.80
N GLY A 83 0.53 22.05 13.69
CA GLY A 83 -0.55 21.64 14.59
C GLY A 83 -0.07 20.84 15.79
N ILE A 84 -1.02 20.35 16.59
CA ILE A 84 -0.70 19.40 17.66
C ILE A 84 -0.26 18.07 17.00
N PRO A 85 0.85 17.44 17.43
CA PRO A 85 1.30 16.18 16.87
C PRO A 85 0.24 15.08 16.98
N ILE A 86 0.01 14.35 15.89
CA ILE A 86 -0.94 13.23 15.86
C ILE A 86 -2.33 13.72 16.29
N ASN A 87 -2.77 14.88 15.80
CA ASN A 87 -4.11 15.38 16.11
C ASN A 87 -5.19 14.52 15.43
N ASP A 88 -6.46 14.88 15.63
CA ASP A 88 -7.59 14.14 15.05
C ASP A 88 -7.55 14.11 13.53
N LEU A 89 -7.19 15.21 12.87
CA LEU A 89 -7.07 15.27 11.40
C LEU A 89 -5.96 14.34 10.89
N ASP A 90 -4.78 14.36 11.52
CA ASP A 90 -3.67 13.45 11.20
C ASP A 90 -4.10 11.99 11.36
N SER A 91 -4.86 11.70 12.43
CA SER A 91 -5.33 10.36 12.76
C SER A 91 -6.39 9.88 11.77
N ILE A 92 -7.31 10.75 11.36
CA ILE A 92 -8.30 10.47 10.30
C ILE A 92 -7.59 10.22 8.97
N ALA A 93 -6.62 11.07 8.60
CA ALA A 93 -5.85 10.91 7.37
C ALA A 93 -5.06 9.59 7.34
N THR A 94 -4.47 9.21 8.47
CA THR A 94 -3.72 7.97 8.61
C THR A 94 -4.65 6.75 8.51
N VAL A 95 -5.80 6.76 9.18
CA VAL A 95 -6.83 5.70 9.02
C VAL A 95 -7.31 5.64 7.57
N GLY A 96 -7.55 6.79 6.93
CA GLY A 96 -7.92 6.91 5.51
C GLY A 96 -6.90 6.26 4.58
N THR A 97 -5.61 6.44 4.85
CA THR A 97 -4.51 5.86 4.05
C THR A 97 -4.58 4.33 4.00
N PHE A 98 -4.97 3.67 5.09
CA PHE A 98 -5.12 2.21 5.14
C PHE A 98 -6.52 1.70 4.80
N SER A 99 -7.49 2.60 4.61
CA SER A 99 -8.88 2.28 4.31
C SER A 99 -9.31 2.85 2.96
N THR A 100 -9.77 4.09 2.96
CA THR A 100 -10.37 4.80 1.82
C THR A 100 -9.43 4.93 0.63
N THR A 101 -8.16 5.29 0.87
CA THR A 101 -7.17 5.46 -0.21
C THR A 101 -6.90 4.15 -0.93
N LEU A 102 -6.95 3.00 -0.25
CA LEU A 102 -6.83 1.71 -0.91
C LEU A 102 -8.00 1.46 -1.86
N ILE A 103 -9.24 1.69 -1.38
CA ILE A 103 -10.47 1.44 -2.14
C ILE A 103 -10.55 2.31 -3.40
N TRP A 104 -10.32 3.61 -3.26
CA TRP A 104 -10.63 4.58 -4.33
C TRP A 104 -9.42 5.13 -5.07
N LEU A 105 -8.20 4.84 -4.64
CA LEU A 105 -6.98 5.27 -5.32
C LEU A 105 -6.07 4.08 -5.69
N SER A 106 -5.60 3.33 -4.70
CA SER A 106 -4.55 2.34 -4.92
C SER A 106 -5.01 1.10 -5.70
N PHE A 107 -6.17 0.52 -5.37
CA PHE A 107 -6.70 -0.63 -6.10
C PHE A 107 -7.13 -0.27 -7.54
N PRO A 108 -7.88 0.83 -7.78
CA PRO A 108 -8.22 1.26 -9.14
C PRO A 108 -7.00 1.53 -10.02
N ARG A 109 -5.95 2.16 -9.48
CA ARG A 109 -4.67 2.36 -10.20
C ARG A 109 -4.01 1.04 -10.59
N GLN A 110 -4.34 -0.07 -9.93
CA GLN A 110 -3.87 -1.42 -10.27
C GLN A 110 -4.91 -2.25 -11.04
N GLY A 111 -6.01 -1.64 -11.49
CA GLY A 111 -7.09 -2.32 -12.22
C GLY A 111 -8.00 -3.20 -11.36
N ILE A 112 -7.97 -3.04 -10.03
CA ILE A 112 -8.78 -3.80 -9.08
C ILE A 112 -9.92 -2.91 -8.57
N PHE A 113 -11.15 -3.38 -8.72
CA PHE A 113 -12.34 -2.68 -8.23
C PHE A 113 -13.10 -3.57 -7.24
N LEU A 114 -13.43 -3.00 -6.08
CA LEU A 114 -14.16 -3.70 -5.02
C LEU A 114 -15.67 -3.66 -5.28
N ARG A 115 -16.37 -4.69 -4.82
CA ARG A 115 -17.84 -4.75 -4.80
C ARG A 115 -18.39 -3.86 -3.68
N SER A 116 -19.62 -3.39 -3.81
CA SER A 116 -20.26 -2.53 -2.81
C SER A 116 -20.26 -3.12 -1.40
N GLN A 117 -20.45 -4.44 -1.28
CA GLN A 117 -20.38 -5.13 0.01
C GLN A 117 -18.95 -5.15 0.58
N GLU A 118 -17.94 -5.48 -0.24
CA GLU A 118 -16.53 -5.47 0.17
C GLU A 118 -16.12 -4.08 0.70
N ILE A 119 -16.59 -3.01 0.04
CA ILE A 119 -16.36 -1.62 0.47
C ILE A 119 -17.03 -1.36 1.83
N THR A 120 -18.29 -1.76 1.98
CA THR A 120 -19.06 -1.55 3.23
C THR A 120 -18.39 -2.25 4.41
N ASP A 121 -18.00 -3.51 4.23
CA ASP A 121 -17.36 -4.33 5.27
C ASP A 121 -15.98 -3.78 5.64
N TYR A 122 -15.18 -3.39 4.64
CA TYR A 122 -13.84 -2.85 4.88
C TYR A 122 -13.88 -1.49 5.58
N ILE A 123 -14.82 -0.61 5.22
CA ILE A 123 -15.02 0.66 5.93
C ILE A 123 -15.53 0.42 7.36
N ALA A 124 -16.42 -0.55 7.58
CA ALA A 124 -16.89 -0.91 8.92
C ALA A 124 -15.74 -1.41 9.82
N LEU A 125 -14.84 -2.24 9.28
CA LEU A 125 -13.63 -2.68 9.99
C LEU A 125 -12.76 -1.48 10.39
N TRP A 126 -12.45 -0.59 9.44
CA TRP A 126 -11.59 0.55 9.73
C TRP A 126 -12.24 1.62 10.59
N ARG A 127 -13.57 1.72 10.61
CA ARG A 127 -14.31 2.51 11.61
C ARG A 127 -14.11 1.95 13.02
N LEU A 128 -14.10 0.63 13.18
CA LEU A 128 -13.80 -0.02 14.46
C LEU A 128 -12.33 0.21 14.87
N VAL A 129 -11.39 0.06 13.94
CA VAL A 129 -9.98 0.36 14.20
C VAL A 129 -9.80 1.83 14.61
N ALA A 130 -10.47 2.77 13.93
CA ALA A 130 -10.49 4.18 14.30
C ALA A 130 -10.99 4.39 15.75
N HIS A 131 -12.06 3.69 16.14
CA HIS A 131 -12.56 3.73 17.52
C HIS A 131 -11.50 3.29 18.53
N TYR A 132 -10.82 2.17 18.29
CA TYR A 132 -9.76 1.68 19.19
C TYR A 132 -8.55 2.60 19.24
N LEU A 133 -8.16 3.20 18.10
CA LEU A 133 -7.09 4.18 18.02
C LEU A 133 -7.44 5.52 18.70
N GLY A 134 -8.71 5.75 19.02
CA GLY A 134 -9.20 7.02 19.57
C GLY A 134 -9.44 8.11 18.51
N THR A 135 -9.54 7.73 17.25
CA THR A 135 -9.80 8.62 16.11
C THR A 135 -11.31 8.87 15.96
N PRO A 136 -11.74 10.10 15.61
CA PRO A 136 -13.15 10.37 15.32
C PRO A 136 -13.74 9.43 14.24
N THR A 137 -14.82 8.75 14.59
CA THR A 137 -15.39 7.66 13.76
C THR A 137 -16.52 8.10 12.83
N THR A 138 -17.07 9.30 13.03
CA THR A 138 -18.18 9.85 12.26
C THR A 138 -17.84 9.94 10.76
N TYR A 139 -16.58 10.25 10.45
CA TYR A 139 -16.06 10.30 9.07
C TYR A 139 -16.05 8.94 8.38
N PHE A 140 -16.04 7.84 9.12
CA PHE A 140 -16.06 6.47 8.58
C PHE A 140 -17.43 5.80 8.77
N SER A 141 -18.49 6.57 9.07
CA SER A 141 -19.84 6.06 9.33
C SER A 141 -20.48 5.32 8.16
N SER A 142 -20.09 5.67 6.93
CA SER A 142 -20.52 5.05 5.68
C SER A 142 -19.43 5.18 4.61
N PRO A 143 -19.45 4.36 3.55
CA PRO A 143 -18.55 4.54 2.41
C PRO A 143 -18.57 5.94 1.82
N THR A 144 -19.75 6.57 1.73
CA THR A 144 -19.91 7.94 1.22
C THR A 144 -19.22 8.97 2.12
N ALA A 145 -19.42 8.89 3.44
CA ALA A 145 -18.76 9.78 4.38
C ALA A 145 -17.23 9.60 4.33
N ALA A 146 -16.77 8.35 4.28
CA ALA A 146 -15.36 7.99 4.23
C ALA A 146 -14.70 8.50 2.95
N LYS A 147 -15.38 8.40 1.81
CA LYS A 147 -14.89 8.94 0.53
C LYS A 147 -14.78 10.47 0.55
N LYS A 148 -15.79 11.16 1.09
CA LYS A 148 -15.77 12.64 1.20
C LYS A 148 -14.56 13.13 1.99
N ILE A 149 -14.31 12.56 3.18
CA ILE A 149 -13.17 13.00 4.00
C ILE A 149 -11.83 12.68 3.33
N MET A 150 -11.73 11.55 2.61
CA MET A 150 -10.54 11.21 1.84
C MET A 150 -10.26 12.25 0.75
N GLU A 151 -11.27 12.65 -0.01
CA GLU A 151 -11.13 13.67 -1.06
C GLU A 151 -10.72 15.02 -0.47
N SER A 152 -11.32 15.45 0.65
CA SER A 152 -10.91 16.66 1.36
C SER A 152 -9.45 16.61 1.80
N ILE A 153 -9.02 15.52 2.43
CA ILE A 153 -7.64 15.36 2.92
C ILE A 153 -6.63 15.32 1.76
N LEU A 154 -6.97 14.65 0.66
CA LEU A 154 -6.11 14.62 -0.53
C LEU A 154 -5.90 16.02 -1.13
N LEU A 155 -6.91 16.89 -1.04
CA LEU A 155 -6.83 18.26 -1.53
C LEU A 155 -6.10 19.21 -0.57
N THR A 156 -6.24 19.05 0.75
CA THR A 156 -5.73 20.03 1.72
C THR A 156 -4.41 19.64 2.36
N GLU A 157 -4.16 18.35 2.59
CA GLU A 157 -3.01 17.90 3.40
C GLU A 157 -1.80 17.46 2.56
N ILE A 158 -1.99 17.19 1.27
CA ILE A 158 -0.92 16.71 0.39
C ILE A 158 -0.07 17.89 -0.08
N SER A 159 0.94 18.20 0.71
CA SER A 159 1.94 19.25 0.41
C SER A 159 3.32 18.75 0.82
N PRO A 160 4.13 18.20 -0.11
CA PRO A 160 5.46 17.70 0.20
C PRO A 160 6.42 18.80 0.72
N SER A 161 7.11 18.54 1.84
CA SER A 161 8.17 19.39 2.38
C SER A 161 9.57 18.80 2.09
N PRO A 162 10.67 19.53 2.36
CA PRO A 162 12.02 18.95 2.31
C PRO A 162 12.15 17.68 3.17
N THR A 163 11.49 17.63 4.32
CA THR A 163 11.43 16.44 5.17
C THR A 163 10.68 15.30 4.49
N SER A 164 9.61 15.60 3.73
CA SER A 164 8.88 14.59 2.96
C SER A 164 9.77 13.89 1.93
N ILE A 165 10.66 14.64 1.27
CA ILE A 165 11.63 14.11 0.30
C ILE A 165 12.60 13.13 0.98
N ILE A 166 13.15 13.53 2.13
CA ILE A 166 14.07 12.70 2.92
C ILE A 166 13.40 11.37 3.31
N LEU A 167 12.20 11.46 3.90
CA LEU A 167 11.49 10.31 4.44
C LEU A 167 11.06 9.35 3.31
N ALA A 168 10.60 9.88 2.18
CA ALA A 168 10.26 9.07 1.00
C ALA A 168 11.48 8.32 0.46
N ASN A 169 12.63 9.00 0.33
CA ASN A 169 13.85 8.37 -0.17
C ASN A 169 14.44 7.35 0.83
N ASN A 170 14.37 7.62 2.13
CA ASN A 170 14.81 6.65 3.14
C ASN A 170 14.00 5.35 3.10
N ILE A 171 12.70 5.41 2.79
CA ILE A 171 11.88 4.21 2.57
C ILE A 171 12.43 3.41 1.38
N ILE A 172 12.67 4.07 0.24
CA ILE A 172 13.23 3.42 -0.95
C ILE A 172 14.58 2.77 -0.64
N LEU A 173 15.49 3.51 0.00
CA LEU A 173 16.82 3.04 0.37
C LEU A 173 16.78 1.88 1.37
N SER A 174 15.83 1.90 2.31
CA SER A 174 15.67 0.83 3.31
C SER A 174 15.05 -0.45 2.75
N LEU A 175 14.36 -0.39 1.61
CA LEU A 175 13.69 -1.54 0.99
C LEU A 175 14.44 -2.11 -0.21
N GLN A 176 15.25 -1.29 -0.86
CA GLN A 176 16.01 -1.66 -2.05
C GLN A 176 16.87 -2.90 -1.78
N ASN A 177 16.72 -3.93 -2.63
CA ASN A 177 17.41 -5.21 -2.55
C ASN A 177 17.32 -5.90 -1.17
N GLN A 178 16.25 -5.65 -0.42
CA GLN A 178 16.01 -6.31 0.87
C GLN A 178 14.97 -7.43 0.73
N PRO A 179 15.04 -8.48 1.57
CA PRO A 179 14.02 -9.53 1.58
C PRO A 179 12.65 -9.01 2.01
N PRO A 180 11.55 -9.71 1.65
CA PRO A 180 11.52 -11.00 0.94
C PRO A 180 11.57 -10.89 -0.59
N ALA A 181 11.31 -9.70 -1.15
CA ALA A 181 11.06 -9.53 -2.58
C ALA A 181 12.28 -9.07 -3.38
N TYR A 182 13.31 -8.54 -2.71
CA TYR A 182 14.52 -7.98 -3.30
C TYR A 182 14.25 -7.03 -4.48
N PRO A 183 13.37 -6.03 -4.33
CA PRO A 183 13.07 -5.09 -5.42
C PRO A 183 14.26 -4.15 -5.68
N SER A 184 14.54 -3.84 -6.95
CA SER A 184 15.49 -2.76 -7.25
C SER A 184 14.91 -1.40 -6.87
N ARG A 185 15.80 -0.39 -6.76
CA ARG A 185 15.40 1.01 -6.58
C ARG A 185 14.43 1.46 -7.67
N SER A 186 14.77 1.19 -8.92
CA SER A 186 13.98 1.62 -10.07
C SER A 186 12.60 0.97 -10.10
N LEU A 187 12.45 -0.28 -9.65
CA LEU A 187 11.14 -0.89 -9.49
C LEU A 187 10.33 -0.22 -8.36
N LEU A 188 10.96 0.09 -7.22
CA LEU A 188 10.28 0.77 -6.11
C LEU A 188 9.81 2.17 -6.53
N GLU A 189 10.67 2.94 -7.21
CA GLU A 189 10.34 4.26 -7.75
C GLU A 189 9.23 4.17 -8.81
N ALA A 190 9.26 3.16 -9.68
CA ALA A 190 8.21 2.95 -10.69
C ALA A 190 6.86 2.61 -10.03
N ASN A 191 6.84 1.76 -9.00
CA ASN A 191 5.63 1.47 -8.22
C ASN A 191 5.10 2.72 -7.53
N ALA A 192 5.98 3.51 -6.89
CA ALA A 192 5.59 4.75 -6.24
C ALA A 192 5.00 5.75 -7.24
N ARG A 193 5.58 5.88 -8.43
CA ARG A 193 5.06 6.73 -9.51
C ARG A 193 3.74 6.26 -10.06
N TRP A 194 3.59 4.96 -10.30
CA TRP A 194 2.33 4.37 -10.74
C TRP A 194 1.18 4.64 -9.74
N LEU A 195 1.47 4.48 -8.46
CA LEU A 195 0.46 4.59 -7.40
C LEU A 195 0.20 6.03 -6.93
N ASN A 196 1.15 6.95 -7.06
CA ASN A 196 1.01 8.33 -6.56
C ASN A 196 0.83 9.35 -7.69
N GLY A 197 1.25 9.03 -8.91
CA GLY A 197 1.32 9.96 -10.04
C GLY A 197 2.70 10.63 -10.17
N THR A 198 2.97 11.19 -11.35
CA THR A 198 4.28 11.77 -11.71
C THR A 198 4.58 13.04 -10.92
N GLU A 199 3.61 13.95 -10.80
CA GLU A 199 3.79 15.26 -10.12
C GLU A 199 4.18 15.07 -8.66
N LEU A 200 3.39 14.30 -7.91
CA LEU A 200 3.68 14.03 -6.50
C LEU A 200 5.01 13.30 -6.32
N SER A 201 5.34 12.36 -7.21
CA SER A 201 6.61 11.64 -7.14
C SER A 201 7.82 12.53 -7.44
N ASN A 202 7.67 13.49 -8.34
CA ASN A 202 8.69 14.50 -8.61
C ASN A 202 8.86 15.43 -7.39
N ALA A 203 7.76 15.88 -6.78
CA ALA A 203 7.79 16.69 -5.57
C ALA A 203 8.43 15.96 -4.37
N LEU A 204 8.34 14.63 -4.34
CA LEU A 204 9.03 13.77 -3.36
C LEU A 204 10.48 13.44 -3.72
N GLY A 205 11.00 13.98 -4.83
CA GLY A 205 12.38 13.75 -5.27
C GLY A 205 12.67 12.30 -5.64
N LEU A 206 11.69 11.53 -6.11
CA LEU A 206 11.91 10.16 -6.56
C LEU A 206 12.56 10.14 -7.94
N GLY A 207 13.45 9.16 -8.22
CA GLY A 207 14.05 9.00 -9.54
C GLY A 207 13.02 8.73 -10.64
N ASN A 208 13.40 8.87 -11.91
CA ASN A 208 12.56 8.58 -13.09
C ASN A 208 13.02 7.29 -13.78
N PRO A 209 12.44 6.12 -13.45
CA PRO A 209 12.84 4.85 -14.04
C PRO A 209 12.49 4.77 -15.53
N SER A 210 13.26 3.96 -16.28
CA SER A 210 12.99 3.69 -17.68
C SER A 210 11.65 2.96 -17.90
N LEU A 211 11.14 3.00 -19.13
CA LEU A 211 9.91 2.31 -19.54
C LEU A 211 9.92 0.80 -19.26
N TYR A 212 11.11 0.19 -19.16
CA TYR A 212 11.25 -1.19 -18.73
C TYR A 212 10.61 -1.44 -17.36
N TYR A 213 10.91 -0.61 -16.35
CA TYR A 213 10.35 -0.77 -15.01
C TYR A 213 8.84 -0.45 -14.96
N TRP A 214 8.37 0.50 -15.76
CA TRP A 214 6.94 0.74 -15.95
C TRP A 214 6.22 -0.50 -16.51
N SER A 215 6.85 -1.19 -17.47
CA SER A 215 6.33 -2.45 -18.02
C SER A 215 6.29 -3.56 -16.97
N LEU A 216 7.28 -3.63 -16.07
CA LEU A 216 7.25 -4.56 -14.93
C LEU A 216 6.12 -4.24 -13.95
N VAL A 217 5.85 -2.97 -13.66
CA VAL A 217 4.71 -2.59 -12.81
C VAL A 217 3.38 -2.95 -13.49
N ALA A 218 3.26 -2.78 -14.80
CA ALA A 218 2.09 -3.24 -15.55
C ALA A 218 1.92 -4.77 -15.44
N GLY A 219 3.00 -5.54 -15.59
CA GLY A 219 3.00 -6.99 -15.37
C GLY A 219 2.56 -7.39 -13.95
N GLN A 220 2.98 -6.62 -12.94
CA GLN A 220 2.52 -6.81 -11.56
C GLN A 220 1.02 -6.55 -11.41
N CYS A 221 0.50 -5.46 -11.98
CA CYS A 221 -0.92 -5.13 -11.93
C CYS A 221 -1.76 -6.22 -12.60
N ILE A 222 -1.33 -6.70 -13.77
CA ILE A 222 -1.96 -7.82 -14.48
C ILE A 222 -1.99 -9.09 -13.61
N LEU A 223 -0.89 -9.41 -12.92
CA LEU A 223 -0.83 -10.54 -12.00
C LEU A 223 -1.86 -10.38 -10.87
N TYR A 224 -1.91 -9.20 -10.24
CA TYR A 224 -2.84 -8.93 -9.15
C TYR A 224 -4.30 -8.93 -9.61
N MET A 225 -4.60 -8.36 -10.78
CA MET A 225 -5.93 -8.44 -11.41
C MET A 225 -6.32 -9.90 -11.65
N THR A 226 -5.43 -10.68 -12.26
CA THR A 226 -5.67 -12.10 -12.56
C THR A 226 -5.99 -12.87 -11.28
N ILE A 227 -5.14 -12.73 -10.26
CA ILE A 227 -5.36 -13.37 -8.95
C ILE A 227 -6.70 -12.94 -8.34
N SER A 228 -6.95 -11.63 -8.31
CA SER A 228 -8.13 -11.05 -7.66
C SER A 228 -9.41 -11.52 -8.34
N TYR A 229 -9.51 -11.41 -9.67
CA TYR A 229 -10.72 -11.74 -10.41
C TYR A 229 -10.94 -13.25 -10.54
N VAL A 230 -9.88 -14.06 -10.64
CA VAL A 230 -10.00 -15.53 -10.67
C VAL A 230 -10.50 -16.05 -9.32
N TYR A 231 -9.87 -15.67 -8.21
CA TYR A 231 -10.30 -16.12 -6.89
C TYR A 231 -11.69 -15.61 -6.54
N ARG A 232 -11.97 -14.35 -6.85
CA ARG A 232 -13.32 -13.76 -6.72
C ARG A 232 -14.40 -14.54 -7.48
N SER A 233 -14.05 -15.20 -8.60
CA SER A 233 -15.00 -15.96 -9.42
C SER A 233 -15.18 -17.39 -8.93
N ILE A 234 -14.28 -17.91 -8.09
CA ILE A 234 -14.28 -19.31 -7.64
C ILE A 234 -14.15 -19.34 -6.10
N SER A 235 -15.29 -19.43 -5.40
CA SER A 235 -15.35 -19.31 -3.94
C SER A 235 -14.46 -20.29 -3.18
N TYR A 236 -14.23 -21.50 -3.72
CA TYR A 236 -13.32 -22.47 -3.11
C TYR A 236 -11.87 -21.96 -3.11
N LEU A 237 -11.41 -21.41 -4.25
CA LEU A 237 -10.05 -20.88 -4.36
C LEU A 237 -9.87 -19.62 -3.51
N ASP A 238 -10.89 -18.76 -3.44
CA ASP A 238 -10.90 -17.59 -2.57
C ASP A 238 -10.69 -17.96 -1.10
N ARG A 239 -11.50 -18.87 -0.56
CA ARG A 239 -11.37 -19.34 0.82
C ARG A 239 -10.01 -19.99 1.08
N LYS A 240 -9.51 -20.79 0.13
CA LYS A 240 -8.19 -21.43 0.23
C LYS A 240 -7.07 -20.40 0.24
N GLN A 241 -7.13 -19.38 -0.62
CA GLN A 241 -6.16 -18.30 -0.68
C GLN A 241 -6.17 -17.47 0.61
N ILE A 242 -7.35 -17.10 1.13
CA ILE A 242 -7.48 -16.37 2.40
C ILE A 242 -6.84 -17.16 3.55
N LYS A 243 -7.15 -18.45 3.67
CA LYS A 243 -6.55 -19.33 4.70
C LYS A 243 -5.03 -19.42 4.55
N PHE A 244 -4.54 -19.52 3.32
CA PHE A 244 -3.11 -19.55 3.03
C PHE A 244 -2.42 -18.24 3.42
N LEU A 245 -2.96 -17.09 3.00
CA LEU A 245 -2.39 -15.76 3.28
C LEU A 245 -2.39 -15.44 4.78
N ARG A 246 -3.48 -15.77 5.50
CA ARG A 246 -3.56 -15.62 6.96
C ARG A 246 -2.49 -16.42 7.69
N ARG A 247 -2.06 -17.56 7.13
CA ARG A 247 -0.96 -18.35 7.69
C ARG A 247 0.40 -17.78 7.31
N VAL A 248 0.61 -17.46 6.03
CA VAL A 248 1.94 -17.14 5.48
C VAL A 248 2.40 -15.72 5.78
N LEU A 249 1.50 -14.72 5.72
CA LEU A 249 1.90 -13.33 5.92
C LEU A 249 2.47 -13.08 7.33
N PRO A 250 1.86 -13.56 8.43
CA PRO A 250 2.46 -13.46 9.74
C PRO A 250 3.82 -14.18 9.83
N MET A 251 3.96 -15.38 9.25
CA MET A 251 5.24 -16.10 9.24
C MET A 251 6.36 -15.30 8.56
N VAL A 252 6.06 -14.55 7.50
CA VAL A 252 7.06 -13.68 6.84
C VAL A 252 7.39 -12.47 7.71
N ILE A 253 6.39 -11.82 8.31
CA ILE A 253 6.58 -10.63 9.14
C ILE A 253 7.29 -10.94 10.46
N HIS A 254 7.10 -12.14 11.03
CA HIS A 254 7.77 -12.57 12.26
C HIS A 254 9.01 -13.42 12.01
N SER A 255 9.41 -13.62 10.76
CA SER A 255 10.64 -14.35 10.43
C SER A 255 11.87 -13.65 11.06
N PRO A 256 12.79 -14.38 11.72
CA PRO A 256 14.05 -13.82 12.23
C PRO A 256 15.00 -13.33 11.15
N THR A 257 14.93 -13.93 9.95
CA THR A 257 15.84 -13.61 8.84
C THR A 257 15.28 -12.54 7.91
N ILE A 258 13.95 -12.43 7.84
CA ILE A 258 13.26 -11.54 6.91
C ILE A 258 12.57 -10.38 7.64
N GLY A 259 11.88 -10.66 8.74
CA GLY A 259 10.95 -9.75 9.40
C GLY A 259 11.45 -9.18 10.72
N LEU A 260 10.57 -9.14 11.72
CA LEU A 260 10.79 -8.56 13.04
C LEU A 260 11.45 -9.51 14.05
N ALA A 261 11.65 -10.78 13.69
CA ALA A 261 12.06 -11.91 14.55
C ALA A 261 11.05 -12.31 15.64
N THR A 262 10.40 -11.34 16.28
CA THR A 262 9.34 -11.56 17.27
C THR A 262 8.17 -10.62 17.00
N GLN A 263 7.03 -10.89 17.64
CA GLN A 263 5.90 -9.97 17.57
C GLN A 263 6.31 -8.65 18.23
N THR A 264 6.12 -7.52 17.52
CA THR A 264 6.32 -6.22 18.16
C THR A 264 5.24 -6.01 19.21
N ASP A 265 5.67 -5.52 20.37
CA ASP A 265 4.81 -5.12 21.47
C ASP A 265 4.40 -3.65 21.37
N PHE A 266 4.82 -2.95 20.30
CA PHE A 266 4.68 -1.51 20.11
C PHE A 266 5.21 -0.70 21.31
N ALA A 267 6.26 -1.19 21.98
CA ALA A 267 6.97 -0.41 22.98
C ALA A 267 7.47 0.90 22.39
N LEU A 268 7.64 1.91 23.24
CA LEU A 268 8.15 3.24 22.87
C LEU A 268 9.66 3.15 22.54
N GLN A 269 9.99 2.53 21.41
CA GLN A 269 11.37 2.33 20.93
C GLN A 269 11.91 3.56 20.20
N TYR A 270 11.01 4.37 19.63
CA TYR A 270 11.31 5.58 18.87
C TYR A 270 10.95 6.81 19.69
N VAL A 271 11.80 7.13 20.67
CA VAL A 271 11.59 8.26 21.60
C VAL A 271 12.10 9.54 20.95
N PRO A 272 11.27 10.59 20.83
CA PRO A 272 11.75 11.90 20.38
C PRO A 272 12.74 12.51 21.37
N GLU A 273 13.86 13.01 20.84
CA GLU A 273 14.91 13.76 21.54
C GLU A 273 15.32 14.98 20.69
N PHE A 274 16.12 15.89 21.25
CA PHE A 274 16.47 17.15 20.57
C PHE A 274 17.36 16.95 19.33
N ASP A 275 18.20 15.92 19.33
CA ASP A 275 19.08 15.50 18.24
C ASP A 275 18.40 14.53 17.27
N THR A 276 17.25 13.97 17.65
CA THR A 276 16.51 13.00 16.85
C THR A 276 15.77 13.73 15.74
N LYS A 277 16.44 13.97 14.62
CA LYS A 277 15.83 14.35 13.34
C LYS A 277 16.28 13.38 12.27
N THR A 278 15.32 12.78 11.57
CA THR A 278 15.62 11.86 10.47
C THR A 278 16.25 12.64 9.32
N GLU A 279 17.51 12.34 9.02
CA GLU A 279 18.25 12.86 7.88
C GLU A 279 18.21 11.88 6.70
N LEU A 280 18.64 12.33 5.53
CA LEU A 280 18.80 11.47 4.36
C LEU A 280 19.93 10.48 4.65
N GLY A 281 19.57 9.20 4.72
CA GLY A 281 20.55 8.16 4.99
C GLY A 281 21.20 7.62 3.73
N GLU A 282 22.23 6.80 3.94
CA GLU A 282 22.86 6.02 2.87
C GLU A 282 22.12 4.71 2.62
N TYR A 283 22.36 4.13 1.44
CA TYR A 283 21.85 2.82 1.07
C TYR A 283 22.38 1.75 2.03
N VAL A 284 21.47 0.97 2.62
CA VAL A 284 21.83 -0.21 3.42
C VAL A 284 22.08 -1.37 2.48
N VAL A 285 23.33 -1.85 2.42
CA VAL A 285 23.76 -2.90 1.49
C VAL A 285 22.91 -4.16 1.64
N GLY A 286 22.01 -4.39 0.69
CA GLY A 286 21.26 -5.63 0.55
C GLY A 286 21.96 -6.67 -0.34
N MET A 287 21.54 -7.92 -0.24
CA MET A 287 22.02 -9.00 -1.12
C MET A 287 21.28 -8.96 -2.45
N LYS A 288 21.97 -8.64 -3.56
CA LYS A 288 21.40 -8.77 -4.90
C LYS A 288 21.18 -10.25 -5.24
N GLN A 289 19.93 -10.68 -5.35
CA GLN A 289 19.60 -12.05 -5.77
C GLN A 289 19.23 -12.09 -7.26
N LYS A 290 19.72 -13.11 -7.99
CA LYS A 290 19.48 -13.30 -9.45
C LYS A 290 18.00 -13.52 -9.83
N SER A 291 17.11 -13.74 -8.87
CA SER A 291 15.71 -14.13 -9.08
C SER A 291 14.77 -13.35 -8.15
N GLY A 292 14.63 -12.04 -8.39
CA GLY A 292 13.75 -11.16 -7.62
C GLY A 292 12.32 -11.03 -8.16
N ILE A 293 11.54 -10.19 -7.49
CA ILE A 293 10.17 -9.79 -7.87
C ILE A 293 10.03 -9.32 -9.33
N GLU A 294 11.07 -8.74 -9.91
CA GLU A 294 11.10 -8.28 -11.31
C GLU A 294 10.93 -9.42 -12.32
N ARG A 295 11.56 -10.58 -12.07
CA ARG A 295 11.43 -11.75 -12.94
C ARG A 295 10.00 -12.30 -12.90
N ARG A 296 9.36 -12.28 -11.73
CA ARG A 296 7.94 -12.65 -11.57
C ARG A 296 7.05 -11.70 -12.37
N ASN A 297 7.26 -10.40 -12.22
CA ASN A 297 6.49 -9.37 -12.90
C ASN A 297 6.66 -9.46 -14.43
N LEU A 298 7.89 -9.70 -14.92
CA LEU A 298 8.17 -9.93 -16.33
C LEU A 298 7.46 -11.18 -16.86
N LYS A 299 7.50 -12.30 -16.12
CA LYS A 299 6.78 -13.53 -16.49
C LYS A 299 5.29 -13.27 -16.61
N ALA A 300 4.69 -12.56 -15.65
CA ALA A 300 3.26 -12.22 -15.70
C ALA A 300 2.91 -11.40 -16.95
N LEU A 301 3.75 -10.42 -17.31
CA LEU A 301 3.58 -9.63 -18.53
C LEU A 301 3.64 -10.51 -19.78
N ILE A 302 4.63 -11.41 -19.88
CA ILE A 302 4.80 -12.32 -21.01
C ILE A 302 3.58 -13.25 -21.15
N TRP A 303 3.12 -13.85 -20.04
CA TRP A 303 1.96 -14.74 -20.06
C TRP A 303 0.68 -14.02 -20.49
N ALA A 304 0.49 -12.78 -20.05
CA ALA A 304 -0.66 -12.00 -20.48
C ALA A 304 -0.58 -11.62 -21.97
N ALA A 305 0.59 -11.20 -22.45
CA ALA A 305 0.80 -10.93 -23.88
C ALA A 305 0.54 -12.18 -24.73
N ALA A 306 1.03 -13.35 -24.29
CA ALA A 306 0.76 -14.63 -24.95
C ALA A 306 -0.73 -14.97 -24.94
N GLY A 307 -1.43 -14.77 -23.81
CA GLY A 307 -2.87 -15.00 -23.70
C GLY A 307 -3.69 -14.12 -24.64
N VAL A 308 -3.37 -12.82 -24.72
CA VAL A 308 -4.00 -11.89 -25.66
C VAL A 308 -3.71 -12.29 -27.11
N GLY A 309 -2.47 -12.67 -27.42
CA GLY A 309 -2.10 -13.13 -28.76
C GLY A 309 -2.85 -14.38 -29.20
N ILE A 310 -2.95 -15.39 -28.32
CA ILE A 310 -3.70 -16.62 -28.58
C ILE A 310 -5.20 -16.31 -28.74
N GLY A 311 -5.77 -15.52 -27.82
CA GLY A 311 -7.18 -15.11 -27.88
C GLY A 311 -7.50 -14.37 -29.17
N GLY A 312 -6.68 -13.39 -29.55
CA GLY A 312 -6.81 -12.64 -30.81
C GLY A 312 -6.71 -13.54 -32.04
N TRP A 313 -5.78 -14.51 -32.02
CA TRP A 313 -5.65 -15.50 -33.10
C TRP A 313 -6.88 -16.41 -33.23
N LEU A 314 -7.45 -16.86 -32.09
CA LEU A 314 -8.67 -17.67 -32.06
C LEU A 314 -9.87 -16.87 -32.61
N VAL A 315 -10.04 -15.63 -32.17
CA VAL A 315 -11.09 -14.74 -32.68
C VAL A 315 -10.93 -14.52 -34.18
N TRP A 316 -9.72 -14.21 -34.64
CA TRP A 316 -9.43 -14.04 -36.06
C TRP A 316 -9.73 -15.29 -36.88
N LYS A 317 -9.36 -16.48 -36.39
CA LYS A 317 -9.70 -17.75 -37.04
C LYS A 317 -11.21 -17.99 -37.08
N GLY A 318 -11.93 -17.69 -36.00
CA GLY A 318 -13.39 -17.79 -35.93
C GLY A 318 -14.07 -16.89 -36.95
N VAL A 319 -13.72 -15.60 -36.97
CA VAL A 319 -14.23 -14.61 -37.93
C VAL A 319 -13.93 -15.03 -39.37
N ARG A 320 -12.71 -15.47 -39.66
CA ARG A 320 -12.31 -15.94 -41.00
C ARG A 320 -13.09 -17.20 -41.41
N GLY A 321 -13.36 -18.10 -40.47
CA GLY A 321 -14.20 -19.28 -40.67
C GLY A 321 -15.63 -18.91 -41.06
N VAL A 322 -16.25 -17.99 -40.30
CA VAL A 322 -17.60 -17.47 -40.57
C VAL A 322 -17.66 -16.77 -41.93
N MET A 323 -16.71 -15.88 -42.24
CA MET A 323 -16.66 -15.21 -43.55
C MET A 323 -16.52 -16.21 -44.71
N ARG A 324 -15.68 -17.24 -44.57
CA ARG A 324 -15.54 -18.29 -45.58
C ARG A 324 -16.83 -19.10 -45.74
N GLY A 325 -17.52 -19.41 -44.65
CA GLY A 325 -18.83 -20.08 -44.68
C GLY A 325 -19.89 -19.24 -45.42
N LEU A 326 -19.98 -17.95 -45.10
CA LEU A 326 -20.90 -17.01 -45.76
C LEU A 326 -20.60 -16.87 -47.26
N LEU A 327 -19.32 -16.79 -47.64
CA LEU A 327 -18.90 -16.74 -49.04
C LEU A 327 -19.17 -18.04 -49.80
N ALA A 328 -19.08 -19.20 -49.14
CA ALA A 328 -19.42 -20.50 -49.72
C ALA A 328 -20.93 -20.65 -49.95
N VAL A 329 -21.76 -20.22 -48.99
CA VAL A 329 -23.22 -20.18 -49.14
C VAL A 329 -23.63 -19.21 -50.25
N GLY A 330 -23.03 -18.01 -50.31
CA GLY A 330 -23.28 -17.04 -51.37
C GLY A 330 -22.94 -17.55 -52.76
N ARG A 331 -21.83 -18.31 -52.92
CA ARG A 331 -21.50 -18.96 -54.20
C ARG A 331 -22.44 -20.11 -54.54
N GLY A 332 -22.90 -20.88 -53.55
CA GLY A 332 -23.88 -21.95 -53.75
C GLY A 332 -25.25 -21.44 -54.18
N VAL A 333 -25.69 -20.28 -53.67
CA VAL A 333 -26.93 -19.62 -54.09
C VAL A 333 -26.83 -19.08 -55.52
N VAL A 334 -25.69 -18.53 -55.93
CA VAL A 334 -25.48 -18.10 -57.33
C VAL A 334 -25.47 -19.28 -58.31
N TRP A 335 -25.03 -20.46 -57.90
CA TRP A 335 -25.02 -21.67 -58.73
C TRP A 335 -26.41 -22.32 -58.90
N LEU A 336 -27.36 -22.05 -58.01
CA LEU A 336 -28.73 -22.58 -58.09
C LEU A 336 -29.66 -21.72 -58.95
N TRP A 337 -29.19 -20.57 -59.44
CA TRP A 337 -29.98 -19.57 -60.18
C TRP A 337 -29.37 -19.18 -61.54
N GLY A 338 -28.38 -19.92 -62.06
CA GLY A 338 -27.81 -19.76 -63.40
C GLY A 338 -27.95 -21.03 -64.22
#